data_AF-A0A645JIA9-F1
#
_entry.id   AF-A0A645JIA9-F1
#
_cell.length_a   1.000
_cell.length_b   1.000
_cell.length_c   1.000
_cell.angle_alpha   90.00
_cell.angle_beta   90.00
_cell.angle_gamma   90.00
#
_symmetry.space_group_name_H-M   'P 1'
#
loop_
_entity.id
_entity.type
_entity.pdbx_description
1 polymer ?
#
loop_
_entity_poly.entity_id
_entity_poly.type
_entity_poly.pdbx_seq_one_letter_code
_entity_poly.pdbx_strand_id
1 'polypeptide(L)'
;MIHRAYAIDNPKKHKGYGANCWGFTSSDDPLVGYTSHHPGTDAENGTISPTAALSSVVYTPEESLVVLHHLYYDLGKILLGQYGFYDAFNPGMVEGQQVVKSYLAIDQGPIAVMIENYRSGLIWKLFMQQTEIQQGLKSLGFVIK
;
A
#
# COMPACT_ATOMS: atom_id res chain seq x y z
N MET A 1 -1.65 2.05 11.62
CA MET A 1 -2.64 3.08 12.04
C MET A 1 -2.17 4.52 11.88
N ILE A 2 -0.91 4.89 12.15
CA ILE A 2 -0.42 6.28 12.01
C ILE A 2 -0.65 6.85 10.61
N HIS A 3 -0.28 6.11 9.55
CA HIS A 3 -0.46 6.55 8.16
C HIS A 3 -1.93 6.86 7.83
N ARG A 4 -2.85 5.98 8.24
CA ARG A 4 -4.29 6.22 8.05
C ARG A 4 -4.79 7.42 8.84
N ALA A 5 -4.41 7.54 10.12
CA ALA A 5 -4.81 8.68 10.95
C ALA A 5 -4.35 10.00 10.33
N TYR A 6 -3.12 10.04 9.79
CA TYR A 6 -2.61 11.20 9.08
C TYR A 6 -3.41 11.52 7.82
N ALA A 7 -3.77 10.54 7.00
CA ALA A 7 -4.62 10.77 5.83
C ALA A 7 -6.02 11.30 6.21
N ILE A 8 -6.55 10.93 7.37
CA ILE A 8 -7.83 11.45 7.88
C ILE A 8 -7.68 12.92 8.32
N ASP A 9 -6.59 13.25 9.03
CA ASP A 9 -6.30 14.63 9.46
C ASP A 9 -6.00 15.54 8.27
N ASN A 10 -5.25 15.01 7.28
CA ASN A 10 -4.87 15.67 6.03
C ASN A 10 -4.39 17.13 6.21
N PRO A 11 -3.34 17.36 7.01
CA PRO A 11 -2.92 18.71 7.38
C PRO A 11 -2.43 19.55 6.18
N LYS A 12 -1.90 18.91 5.13
CA LYS A 12 -1.54 19.55 3.85
C LYS A 12 -2.73 19.75 2.89
N LYS A 13 -3.92 19.27 3.24
CA LYS A 13 -5.17 19.40 2.48
C LYS A 13 -5.09 18.83 1.06
N HIS A 14 -4.38 17.72 0.90
CA HIS A 14 -4.29 17.02 -0.39
C HIS A 14 -5.65 16.46 -0.79
N LYS A 15 -5.98 16.57 -2.08
CA LYS A 15 -7.25 16.06 -2.59
C LYS A 15 -7.28 14.54 -2.48
N GLY A 16 -8.42 14.01 -2.03
CA GLY A 16 -8.68 12.57 -1.98
C GLY A 16 -8.20 11.85 -0.72
N TYR A 17 -7.26 12.41 0.06
CA TYR A 17 -6.84 11.80 1.33
C TYR A 17 -8.02 11.62 2.29
N GLY A 18 -8.08 10.47 2.96
CA GLY A 18 -9.10 10.21 3.97
C GLY A 18 -9.11 8.79 4.50
N ALA A 19 -10.16 8.48 5.28
CA ALA A 19 -10.34 7.17 5.91
C ALA A 19 -10.41 6.00 4.91
N ASN A 20 -10.86 6.29 3.68
CA ASN A 20 -11.00 5.36 2.56
C ASN A 20 -9.91 5.50 1.49
N CYS A 21 -8.95 6.39 1.68
CA CYS A 21 -7.95 6.68 0.67
C CYS A 21 -6.66 7.17 1.34
N TRP A 22 -5.80 6.21 1.66
CA TRP A 22 -4.50 6.43 2.30
C TRP A 22 -3.50 5.43 1.72
N GLY A 23 -2.22 5.77 1.75
CA GLY A 23 -1.19 4.88 1.22
C GLY A 23 0.11 5.62 0.90
N PHE A 24 0.92 5.85 1.94
CA PHE A 24 2.21 6.52 1.84
C PHE A 24 3.33 5.48 1.85
N THR A 25 4.01 5.32 0.74
CA THR A 25 5.19 4.45 0.57
C THR A 25 5.98 4.90 -0.66
N SER A 26 7.16 4.33 -0.87
CA SER A 26 7.90 4.53 -2.12
C SER A 26 7.14 3.95 -3.31
N SER A 27 7.06 4.70 -4.40
CA SER A 27 6.43 4.29 -5.66
C SER A 27 6.87 5.24 -6.79
N ASP A 28 6.43 4.93 -8.01
CA ASP A 28 6.36 5.96 -9.05
C ASP A 28 5.51 7.16 -8.57
N ASP A 29 5.74 8.33 -9.16
CA ASP A 29 5.08 9.56 -8.79
C ASP A 29 4.74 10.42 -10.03
N PRO A 30 3.47 10.91 -10.18
CA PRO A 30 3.08 11.73 -11.32
C PRO A 30 3.77 13.10 -11.44
N LEU A 31 4.34 13.64 -10.37
CA LEU A 31 4.97 14.97 -10.32
C LEU A 31 6.50 14.90 -10.48
N VAL A 32 7.15 13.95 -9.79
CA VAL A 32 8.61 13.89 -9.65
C VAL A 32 9.23 12.59 -10.17
N GLY A 33 8.42 11.70 -10.74
CA GLY A 33 8.86 10.43 -11.33
C GLY A 33 8.90 9.28 -10.33
N TYR A 34 9.68 9.42 -9.24
CA TYR A 34 9.76 8.42 -8.17
C TYR A 34 10.15 9.09 -6.85
N THR A 35 9.50 8.74 -5.75
CA THR A 35 9.90 9.24 -4.42
C THR A 35 9.42 8.32 -3.30
N SER A 36 9.99 8.50 -2.11
CA SER A 36 9.61 7.80 -0.87
C SER A 36 8.57 8.61 -0.10
N HIS A 37 7.29 8.44 -0.42
CA HIS A 37 6.22 9.20 0.21
C HIS A 37 6.12 8.85 1.69
N HIS A 38 6.24 9.85 2.56
CA HIS A 38 6.09 9.69 4.00
C HIS A 38 5.23 10.82 4.60
N PRO A 39 4.25 10.51 5.46
CA PRO A 39 3.40 11.51 6.09
C PRO A 39 4.20 12.62 6.79
N GLY A 40 3.83 13.88 6.54
CA GLY A 40 4.40 15.06 7.18
C GLY A 40 5.73 15.55 6.61
N THR A 41 6.28 14.88 5.60
CA THR A 41 7.58 15.23 5.00
C THR A 41 7.43 16.03 3.70
N ASP A 42 8.51 16.60 3.19
CA ASP A 42 8.51 17.30 1.89
C ASP A 42 8.20 16.36 0.71
N ALA A 43 8.42 15.05 0.87
CA ALA A 43 8.06 14.04 -0.12
C ALA A 43 6.55 13.75 -0.18
N GLU A 44 5.76 14.23 0.78
CA GLU A 44 4.29 14.14 0.74
C GLU A 44 3.71 15.25 -0.14
N ASN A 45 3.34 14.88 -1.36
CA ASN A 45 2.84 15.76 -2.43
C ASN A 45 1.40 15.42 -2.88
N GLY A 46 0.68 14.57 -2.14
CA GLY A 46 -0.68 14.15 -2.46
C GLY A 46 -0.79 12.84 -3.25
N THR A 47 0.34 12.25 -3.64
CA THR A 47 0.36 10.93 -4.28
C THR A 47 0.03 9.82 -3.28
N ILE A 48 -0.69 8.81 -3.75
CA ILE A 48 -1.14 7.63 -3.03
C ILE A 48 -0.73 6.40 -3.83
N SER A 49 -0.06 5.45 -3.16
CA SER A 49 0.34 4.17 -3.75
C SER A 49 -0.54 3.07 -3.16
N PRO A 50 -1.39 2.39 -3.96
CA PRO A 50 -2.32 1.36 -3.48
C PRO A 50 -1.67 0.29 -2.60
N THR A 51 -0.44 -0.12 -2.93
CA THR A 51 0.27 -1.18 -2.19
C THR A 51 0.40 -0.90 -0.69
N ALA A 52 0.53 0.37 -0.28
CA ALA A 52 0.69 0.71 1.14
C ALA A 52 -0.51 0.28 1.97
N ALA A 53 -1.74 0.57 1.54
CA ALA A 53 -2.93 0.16 2.25
C ALA A 53 -3.26 -1.32 2.00
N LEU A 54 -3.19 -1.78 0.75
CA LEU A 54 -3.62 -3.13 0.39
C LEU A 54 -2.70 -4.22 0.96
N SER A 55 -1.39 -3.99 0.97
CA SER A 55 -0.42 -4.91 1.58
C SER A 55 -0.45 -4.87 3.11
N SER A 56 -1.09 -3.85 3.70
CA SER A 56 -1.30 -3.74 5.15
C SER A 56 -2.52 -4.51 5.67
N VAL A 57 -3.25 -5.23 4.81
CA VAL A 57 -4.50 -5.94 5.17
C VAL A 57 -4.33 -6.92 6.33
N VAL A 58 -3.15 -7.52 6.50
CA VAL A 58 -2.88 -8.41 7.63
C VAL A 58 -2.81 -7.69 9.00
N TYR A 59 -2.58 -6.38 8.99
CA TYR A 59 -2.48 -5.55 10.18
C TYR A 59 -3.76 -4.73 10.42
N THR A 60 -4.39 -4.25 9.36
CA THR A 60 -5.56 -3.36 9.39
C THR A 60 -6.62 -3.83 8.39
N PRO A 61 -7.20 -5.02 8.58
CA PRO A 61 -8.02 -5.66 7.55
C PRO A 61 -9.25 -4.83 7.17
N GLU A 62 -9.98 -4.31 8.16
CA GLU A 62 -11.19 -3.52 7.92
C GLU A 62 -10.85 -2.24 7.16
N GLU A 63 -9.83 -1.50 7.59
CA GLU A 63 -9.45 -0.24 6.97
C GLU A 63 -8.82 -0.41 5.59
N SER A 64 -8.01 -1.45 5.39
CA SER A 64 -7.42 -1.79 4.10
C SER A 64 -8.49 -2.21 3.09
N LEU A 65 -9.52 -2.95 3.54
CA LEU A 65 -10.65 -3.32 2.67
C LEU A 65 -11.53 -2.12 2.30
N VAL A 66 -11.68 -1.14 3.19
CA VAL A 66 -12.35 0.14 2.83
C VAL A 66 -11.59 0.85 1.71
N VAL A 67 -10.25 0.89 1.76
CA VAL A 67 -9.43 1.43 0.67
C VAL A 67 -9.60 0.61 -0.60
N LEU A 68 -9.52 -0.72 -0.51
CA LEU A 68 -9.70 -1.62 -1.66
C LEU A 68 -11.02 -1.35 -2.39
N HIS A 69 -12.12 -1.25 -1.64
CA HIS A 69 -13.45 -0.97 -2.21
C HIS A 69 -13.49 0.40 -2.89
N HIS A 70 -12.92 1.43 -2.27
CA HIS A 70 -12.86 2.77 -2.87
C HIS A 70 -12.05 2.77 -4.18
N LEU A 71 -10.85 2.16 -4.15
CA LEU A 71 -9.98 2.07 -5.34
C LEU A 71 -10.66 1.28 -6.47
N TYR A 72 -11.41 0.22 -6.15
CA TYR A 72 -12.05 -0.64 -7.13
C TYR A 72 -13.36 -0.05 -7.67
N TYR A 73 -14.32 0.26 -6.79
CA TYR A 73 -15.67 0.66 -7.20
C TYR A 73 -15.74 2.10 -7.68
N ASP A 74 -14.98 3.01 -7.06
CA ASP A 74 -15.08 4.44 -7.38
C ASP A 74 -14.01 4.86 -8.40
N LEU A 75 -12.78 4.35 -8.26
CA LEU A 75 -11.63 4.75 -9.07
C LEU A 75 -11.16 3.69 -10.08
N GLY A 76 -11.79 2.50 -10.09
CA GLY A 76 -11.31 1.36 -10.87
C GLY A 76 -11.22 1.62 -12.37
N LYS A 77 -12.06 2.51 -12.91
CA LYS A 77 -12.00 2.90 -14.33
C LYS A 77 -10.67 3.52 -14.76
N ILE A 78 -9.95 4.16 -13.84
CA ILE A 78 -8.67 4.81 -14.13
C ILE A 78 -7.49 4.15 -13.41
N LEU A 79 -7.73 3.46 -12.29
CA LEU A 79 -6.68 2.84 -11.46
C LEU A 79 -6.49 1.35 -11.69
N LEU A 80 -7.49 0.62 -12.21
CA LEU A 80 -7.38 -0.83 -12.38
C LEU A 80 -7.01 -1.17 -13.82
N GLY A 81 -5.86 -1.81 -14.01
CA GLY A 81 -5.44 -2.34 -15.30
C GLY A 81 -5.26 -3.86 -15.26
N GLN A 82 -4.57 -4.38 -16.28
CA GLN A 82 -4.40 -5.82 -16.51
C GLN A 82 -3.77 -6.58 -15.32
N TYR A 83 -2.87 -5.93 -14.56
CA TYR A 83 -2.12 -6.57 -13.47
C TYR A 83 -2.54 -6.10 -12.08
N GLY A 84 -3.78 -5.62 -11.95
CA GLY A 84 -4.32 -5.04 -10.72
C GLY A 84 -4.26 -3.52 -10.75
N PHE A 85 -4.17 -2.91 -9.57
CA PHE A 85 -4.05 -1.45 -9.48
C PHE A 85 -2.70 -0.98 -10.03
N TYR A 86 -2.70 0.16 -10.72
CA TYR A 86 -1.48 0.86 -11.08
C TYR A 86 -0.72 1.36 -9.84
N ASP A 87 0.57 1.61 -10.04
CA ASP A 87 1.55 1.84 -8.97
C ASP A 87 1.20 3.00 -8.04
N ALA A 88 0.79 4.13 -8.62
CA ALA A 88 0.48 5.34 -7.87
C ALA A 88 -0.48 6.27 -8.61
N PHE A 89 -1.18 7.10 -7.83
CA PHE A 89 -2.02 8.17 -8.35
C PHE A 89 -2.03 9.40 -7.43
N ASN A 90 -2.25 10.57 -8.00
CA ASN A 90 -2.40 11.83 -7.28
C ASN A 90 -3.73 12.50 -7.69
N PRO A 91 -4.76 12.49 -6.84
CA PRO A 91 -6.07 13.06 -7.15
C PRO A 91 -6.07 14.58 -7.39
N GLY A 92 -5.02 15.27 -6.92
CA GLY A 92 -4.81 16.71 -7.08
C GLY A 92 -4.31 17.11 -8.47
N MET A 93 -3.82 16.15 -9.26
CA MET A 93 -3.37 16.40 -10.63
C MET A 93 -4.53 16.66 -11.59
N VAL A 94 -4.21 17.27 -12.73
CA VAL A 94 -5.15 17.49 -13.84
C VAL A 94 -5.68 16.14 -14.33
N GLU A 95 -6.97 16.10 -14.66
CA GLU A 95 -7.63 14.91 -15.19
C GLU A 95 -6.85 14.33 -16.39
N GLY A 96 -6.64 13.02 -16.38
CA GLY A 96 -5.83 12.32 -17.38
C GLY A 96 -4.33 12.25 -17.07
N GLN A 97 -3.82 13.02 -16.10
CA GLN A 97 -2.43 12.98 -15.62
C GLN A 97 -2.30 12.45 -14.19
N GLN A 98 -3.42 12.03 -13.59
CA GLN A 98 -3.49 11.63 -12.18
C GLN A 98 -2.80 10.29 -11.89
N VAL A 99 -2.60 9.43 -12.87
CA VAL A 99 -2.21 8.03 -12.66
C VAL A 99 -0.93 7.74 -13.42
N VAL A 100 0.06 7.17 -12.74
CA VAL A 100 1.20 6.56 -13.44
C VAL A 100 0.78 5.16 -13.87
N LYS A 101 0.56 4.95 -15.18
CA LYS A 101 0.09 3.66 -15.73
C LYS A 101 1.22 2.63 -15.86
N SER A 102 1.92 2.39 -14.76
CA SER A 102 3.00 1.42 -14.62
C SER A 102 2.67 0.43 -13.50
N TYR A 103 3.50 -0.61 -13.38
CA TYR A 103 3.46 -1.55 -12.29
C TYR A 103 4.89 -1.83 -11.84
N LEU A 104 5.17 -1.65 -10.54
CA LEU A 104 6.42 -2.11 -9.97
C LEU A 104 6.21 -3.48 -9.31
N ALA A 105 7.08 -4.44 -9.63
CA ALA A 105 6.99 -5.79 -9.05
C ALA A 105 7.09 -5.77 -7.52
N ILE A 106 7.86 -4.83 -6.99
CA ILE A 106 8.02 -4.60 -5.54
C ILE A 106 6.75 -4.09 -4.87
N ASP A 107 5.81 -3.53 -5.63
CA ASP A 107 4.56 -2.98 -5.10
C ASP A 107 3.39 -3.94 -5.37
N GLN A 108 3.34 -4.59 -6.53
CA GLN A 108 2.31 -5.59 -6.83
C GLN A 108 2.48 -6.89 -6.03
N GLY A 109 3.72 -7.34 -5.84
CA GLY A 109 4.03 -8.60 -5.16
C GLY A 109 3.48 -8.64 -3.73
N PRO A 110 3.78 -7.63 -2.88
CA PRO A 110 3.25 -7.56 -1.52
C PRO A 110 1.73 -7.54 -1.44
N ILE A 111 1.02 -6.92 -2.40
CA ILE A 111 -0.46 -6.90 -2.39
C ILE A 111 -0.99 -8.33 -2.43
N ALA A 112 -0.52 -9.12 -3.41
CA ALA A 112 -0.97 -10.51 -3.54
C ALA A 112 -0.55 -11.37 -2.34
N VAL A 113 0.70 -11.26 -1.91
CA VAL A 113 1.26 -12.05 -0.80
C VAL A 113 0.53 -11.75 0.52
N MET A 114 0.29 -10.48 0.82
CA MET A 114 -0.32 -10.07 2.09
C MET A 114 -1.82 -10.33 2.11
N ILE A 115 -2.52 -10.20 0.98
CA ILE A 115 -3.91 -10.66 0.88
C ILE A 115 -4.00 -12.16 1.14
N GLU A 116 -3.10 -12.98 0.57
CA GLU A 116 -3.14 -14.43 0.80
C GLU A 116 -2.75 -14.79 2.24
N ASN A 117 -1.78 -14.09 2.83
CA ASN A 117 -1.47 -14.25 4.25
C ASN A 117 -2.65 -13.88 5.15
N TYR A 118 -3.40 -12.83 4.82
CA TYR A 118 -4.62 -12.47 5.54
C TYR A 118 -5.69 -13.56 5.42
N ARG A 119 -5.88 -14.14 4.23
CA ARG A 119 -6.90 -15.17 3.98
C ARG A 119 -6.60 -16.50 4.63
N SER A 120 -5.35 -16.97 4.56
CA SER A 120 -5.00 -18.35 4.93
C SER A 120 -3.68 -18.48 5.69
N GLY A 121 -2.87 -17.43 5.74
CA GLY A 121 -1.51 -17.45 6.28
C GLY A 121 -0.54 -18.31 5.45
N LEU A 122 -0.85 -18.61 4.18
CA LEU A 122 -0.10 -19.58 3.37
C LEU A 122 1.40 -19.29 3.33
N ILE A 123 1.79 -18.07 2.95
CA ILE A 123 3.21 -17.74 2.75
C ILE A 123 3.95 -17.72 4.09
N TRP A 124 3.31 -17.20 5.14
CA TRP A 124 3.86 -17.29 6.50
C TRP A 124 4.05 -18.73 6.98
N LYS A 125 3.08 -19.62 6.75
CA LYS A 125 3.21 -21.04 7.10
C LYS A 125 4.38 -21.69 6.34
N LEU A 126 4.48 -21.43 5.03
CA LEU A 126 5.55 -21.97 4.19
C LEU A 126 6.94 -21.46 4.59
N PHE A 127 7.04 -20.19 5.01
CA PHE A 127 8.29 -19.58 5.45
C PHE A 127 8.69 -20.05 6.86
N MET A 128 7.75 -20.02 7.81
CA MET A 128 8.02 -20.32 9.22
C MET A 128 8.21 -21.82 9.51
N GLN A 129 7.82 -22.72 8.61
CA GLN A 129 8.10 -24.15 8.74
C GLN A 129 9.56 -24.53 8.41
N GLN A 130 10.35 -23.63 7.79
CA GLN A 130 11.73 -23.93 7.43
C GLN A 130 12.62 -23.97 8.68
N THR A 131 13.42 -25.04 8.81
CA THR A 131 14.27 -25.25 9.98
C THR A 131 15.31 -24.15 10.13
N GLU A 132 15.86 -23.68 9.02
CA GLU A 132 16.86 -22.61 8.92
C GLU A 132 16.31 -21.27 9.43
N ILE A 133 15.05 -20.96 9.09
CA ILE A 133 14.38 -19.75 9.58
C ILE A 133 14.17 -19.83 11.09
N GLN A 134 13.70 -20.98 11.60
CA GLN A 134 13.50 -21.17 13.05
C GLN A 134 14.82 -21.08 13.82
N GLN A 135 15.89 -21.69 13.31
CA GLN A 135 17.22 -21.62 13.91
C GLN A 135 17.80 -20.21 13.87
N GLY A 136 17.62 -19.49 12.76
CA GLY A 136 18.03 -18.09 12.61
C GLY A 136 17.36 -17.19 13.64
N LEU A 137 16.03 -17.27 13.74
CA LEU A 137 15.25 -16.52 14.74
C LEU A 137 15.71 -16.83 16.17
N LYS A 138 15.91 -18.12 16.50
CA LYS A 138 16.43 -18.53 17.82
C LYS A 138 17.82 -17.96 18.11
N SER A 139 18.73 -18.02 17.13
CA SER A 139 20.10 -17.52 17.27
C SER A 139 20.14 -16.01 17.49
N LEU A 140 19.16 -15.29 16.94
CA LEU A 140 18.98 -13.85 17.14
C LEU A 140 18.19 -13.50 18.43
N GLY A 141 17.77 -14.49 19.22
CA GLY A 141 17.02 -14.28 20.46
C GLY A 141 15.54 -13.92 20.27
N PHE A 142 14.97 -14.11 19.07
CA PHE A 142 13.54 -13.92 18.85
C PHE A 142 12.73 -15.04 19.49
N VAL A 143 11.58 -14.67 20.06
CA VAL A 143 10.58 -15.60 20.58
C VAL A 143 9.35 -15.52 19.68
N ILE A 144 9.03 -16.63 19.02
CA ILE A 144 7.78 -16.77 18.28
C ILE A 144 6.69 -17.07 19.31
N LYS A 145 5.68 -16.20 19.38
CA LYS A 145 4.51 -16.36 20.26
C LYS A 145 3.33 -16.90 19.48
#